data_AF-A0A1V9Z4I6-F1
#
_entry.id   AF-A0A1V9Z4I6-F1
#
_cell.length_a   1.000
_cell.length_b   1.000
_cell.length_c   1.000
_cell.angle_alpha   90.00
_cell.angle_beta   90.00
_cell.angle_gamma   90.00
#
_symmetry.space_group_name_H-M   'P 1'
#
loop_
_entity.id
_entity.type
_entity.pdbx_description
1 polymer ?
#
loop_
_entity_poly.entity_id
_entity_poly.type
_entity_poly.pdbx_seq_one_letter_code
_entity_poly.pdbx_strand_id
1 'polypeptide(L)'
;MVKLFWRISIPEAPDTTRRMTSWLSEPLWAKEALQALSARDASRLRDALVNSNADVNAVVQEFPGGAPLEFAGEGFYDARSEKWATPLFASAISGDTLLHLALRQHDPTCARVLVDCGARLDASNSAKETPLSLLWDVQMASIVAPHKVAYGDLLGHLAPALQRYQAANHARARDELIALYTRVAPDRLPKVDAQLREFFGREMELLRRVRAKYTAD
;
A
#
# COMPACT_ATOMS: atom_id res chain seq x y z
N MET A 1 -54.40 -1.04 45.68
CA MET A 1 -52.95 -1.16 45.43
C MET A 1 -52.74 -1.49 43.96
N VAL A 2 -52.44 -0.48 43.16
CA VAL A 2 -52.24 -0.56 41.71
C VAL A 2 -50.77 -0.94 41.46
N LYS A 3 -50.50 -2.07 40.79
CA LYS A 3 -49.17 -2.37 40.22
C LYS A 3 -49.23 -2.18 38.71
N LEU A 4 -48.72 -1.03 38.26
CA LEU A 4 -48.41 -0.72 36.87
C LEU A 4 -47.22 -1.59 36.43
N PHE A 5 -47.47 -2.57 35.55
CA PHE A 5 -46.40 -3.27 34.82
C PHE A 5 -46.15 -2.52 33.51
N TRP A 6 -45.04 -1.80 33.45
CA TRP A 6 -44.55 -1.21 32.20
C TRP A 6 -44.09 -2.33 31.27
N ARG A 7 -44.75 -2.47 30.12
CA ARG A 7 -44.36 -3.36 29.02
C ARG A 7 -43.32 -2.60 28.19
N ILE A 8 -42.04 -2.79 28.49
CA ILE A 8 -40.94 -2.24 27.68
C ILE A 8 -40.94 -3.02 26.36
N SER A 9 -41.32 -2.35 25.26
CA SER A 9 -41.06 -2.84 23.91
C SER A 9 -39.55 -2.81 23.69
N ILE A 10 -38.94 -4.00 23.70
CA ILE A 10 -37.55 -4.17 23.28
C ILE A 10 -37.56 -4.05 21.75
N PRO A 11 -36.83 -3.10 21.13
CA PRO A 11 -36.70 -3.07 19.69
C PRO A 11 -36.01 -4.36 19.22
N GLU A 12 -36.58 -5.04 18.22
CA GLU A 12 -35.99 -6.21 17.58
C GLU A 12 -34.52 -5.91 17.24
N ALA A 13 -33.62 -6.75 17.77
CA ALA A 13 -32.21 -6.66 17.47
C ALA A 13 -32.02 -6.77 15.95
N PRO A 14 -31.13 -5.95 15.34
CA PRO A 14 -30.84 -6.09 13.91
C PRO A 14 -30.35 -7.51 13.66
N ASP A 15 -30.98 -8.17 12.68
CA ASP A 15 -30.74 -9.55 12.28
C ASP A 15 -29.24 -9.85 12.08
N THR A 16 -28.59 -10.33 13.15
CA THR A 16 -27.17 -10.70 13.19
C THR A 16 -26.91 -12.03 12.50
N THR A 17 -27.96 -12.80 12.19
CA THR A 17 -27.81 -14.12 11.56
C THR A 17 -27.35 -14.03 10.11
N ARG A 18 -27.66 -12.91 9.42
CA ARG A 18 -27.17 -12.63 8.06
C ARG A 18 -25.69 -12.25 8.02
N ARG A 19 -25.11 -11.78 9.14
CA ARG A 19 -23.66 -11.53 9.28
C ARG A 19 -22.88 -12.76 9.75
N MET A 20 -23.54 -13.78 10.31
CA MET A 20 -22.88 -15.00 10.82
C MET A 20 -22.69 -16.11 9.76
N THR A 21 -23.37 -16.03 8.61
CA THR A 21 -23.24 -17.03 7.52
C THR A 21 -22.20 -16.67 6.46
N SER A 22 -21.56 -15.49 6.55
CA SER A 22 -20.50 -15.07 5.62
C SER A 22 -19.11 -15.70 5.91
N TRP A 23 -18.88 -16.20 7.12
CA TRP A 23 -17.57 -16.71 7.57
C TRP A 23 -17.25 -18.13 7.08
N LEU A 24 -18.19 -18.81 6.41
CA LEU A 24 -18.03 -20.19 5.92
C LEU A 24 -17.66 -20.29 4.44
N SER A 25 -17.55 -19.17 3.74
CA SER A 25 -16.87 -19.10 2.47
C SER A 25 -15.66 -18.20 2.65
N GLU A 26 -14.67 -18.71 3.39
CA GLU A 26 -13.32 -18.18 3.35
C GLU A 26 -13.00 -17.92 1.87
N PRO A 27 -12.70 -16.68 1.45
CA PRO A 27 -12.12 -16.43 0.16
C PRO A 27 -10.75 -17.11 0.17
N LEU A 28 -10.73 -18.38 -0.23
CA LEU A 28 -9.55 -19.24 -0.28
C LEU A 28 -8.41 -18.54 -1.04
N TRP A 29 -8.76 -17.66 -1.98
CA TRP A 29 -7.85 -16.83 -2.75
C TRP A 29 -6.93 -15.96 -1.90
N ALA A 30 -7.39 -15.34 -0.82
CA ALA A 30 -6.55 -14.42 -0.04
C ALA A 30 -5.45 -15.21 0.68
N LYS A 31 -5.85 -16.33 1.28
CA LYS A 31 -4.93 -17.30 1.92
C LYS A 31 -3.95 -17.90 0.91
N GLU A 32 -4.46 -18.34 -0.24
CA GLU A 32 -3.64 -18.95 -1.30
C GLU A 32 -2.69 -17.95 -1.94
N ALA A 33 -3.13 -16.71 -2.19
CA ALA A 33 -2.31 -15.64 -2.71
C ALA A 33 -1.18 -15.28 -1.73
N LEU A 34 -1.48 -15.18 -0.43
CA LEU A 34 -0.46 -14.90 0.58
C LEU A 34 0.51 -16.07 0.77
N GLN A 35 0.04 -17.32 0.70
CA GLN A 35 0.90 -18.50 0.69
C GLN A 35 1.81 -18.53 -0.54
N ALA A 36 1.26 -18.25 -1.73
CA ALA A 36 2.02 -18.19 -2.96
C ALA A 36 3.08 -17.08 -2.90
N LEU A 37 2.73 -15.92 -2.35
CA LEU A 37 3.65 -14.80 -2.14
C LEU A 37 4.78 -15.17 -1.16
N SER A 38 4.45 -15.82 -0.04
CA SER A 38 5.44 -16.32 0.94
C SER A 38 6.36 -17.38 0.33
N ALA A 39 5.83 -18.24 -0.54
CA ALA A 39 6.59 -19.24 -1.29
C ALA A 39 7.33 -18.69 -2.52
N ARG A 40 7.14 -17.41 -2.86
CA ARG A 40 7.64 -16.76 -4.09
C ARG A 40 7.20 -17.47 -5.37
N ASP A 41 5.99 -18.03 -5.36
CA ASP A 41 5.41 -18.76 -6.48
C ASP A 41 4.42 -17.87 -7.25
N ALA A 42 4.93 -17.25 -8.31
CA ALA A 42 4.16 -16.36 -9.17
C ALA A 42 3.04 -17.07 -9.95
N SER A 43 3.21 -18.36 -10.27
CA SER A 43 2.21 -19.13 -11.01
C SER A 43 1.00 -19.41 -10.13
N ARG A 44 1.25 -19.90 -8.92
CA ARG A 44 0.21 -20.14 -7.92
C ARG A 44 -0.49 -18.85 -7.50
N LEU A 45 0.24 -17.74 -7.43
CA LEU A 45 -0.34 -16.42 -7.16
C LEU A 45 -1.30 -16.01 -8.28
N ARG A 46 -0.91 -16.19 -9.55
CA ARG A 46 -1.79 -15.90 -10.70
C ARG A 46 -3.05 -16.76 -10.65
N ASP A 47 -2.90 -18.05 -10.42
CA ASP A 47 -4.03 -18.98 -10.38
C ASP A 47 -5.01 -18.64 -9.26
N ALA A 48 -4.50 -18.27 -8.08
CA ALA A 48 -5.33 -17.84 -6.95
C ALA A 48 -6.15 -16.59 -7.29
N LEU A 49 -5.56 -15.64 -8.02
CA LEU A 49 -6.22 -14.37 -8.38
C LEU A 49 -7.15 -14.46 -9.59
N VAL A 50 -6.88 -15.37 -10.53
CA VAL A 50 -7.70 -15.53 -11.75
C VAL A 50 -8.87 -16.47 -11.53
N ASN A 51 -8.66 -17.58 -10.82
CA ASN A 51 -9.68 -18.63 -10.66
C ASN A 51 -10.69 -18.33 -9.55
N SER A 52 -10.30 -17.46 -8.61
CA SER A 52 -11.19 -16.92 -7.61
C SER A 52 -11.49 -15.49 -7.99
N ASN A 53 -12.71 -14.99 -7.80
CA ASN A 53 -13.07 -13.59 -8.03
C ASN A 53 -12.38 -12.67 -6.99
N ALA A 54 -11.05 -12.63 -7.04
CA ALA A 54 -10.15 -12.10 -6.05
C ALA A 54 -10.08 -10.59 -6.15
N ASP A 55 -10.10 -9.93 -5.00
CA ASP A 55 -9.81 -8.50 -4.94
C ASP A 55 -8.29 -8.29 -4.82
N VAL A 56 -7.61 -8.17 -5.96
CA VAL A 56 -6.17 -7.90 -6.03
C VAL A 56 -5.77 -6.63 -5.24
N ASN A 57 -6.73 -5.72 -5.05
CA ASN A 57 -6.53 -4.44 -4.39
C ASN A 57 -6.95 -4.42 -2.92
N ALA A 58 -7.24 -5.60 -2.36
CA ALA A 58 -7.44 -5.73 -0.93
C ALA A 58 -6.23 -5.19 -0.17
N VAL A 59 -6.52 -4.58 0.97
CA VAL A 59 -5.54 -3.97 1.85
C VAL A 59 -5.43 -4.73 3.14
N VAL A 60 -4.22 -4.72 3.69
CA VAL A 60 -3.93 -5.10 5.05
C VAL A 60 -4.61 -4.11 6.00
N GLN A 61 -5.24 -4.59 7.06
CA GLN A 61 -5.84 -3.78 8.11
C GLN A 61 -5.29 -4.23 9.46
N GLU A 62 -4.98 -3.27 10.33
CA GLU A 62 -4.70 -3.57 11.73
C GLU A 62 -6.03 -3.80 12.47
N PHE A 63 -6.16 -4.93 13.16
CA PHE A 63 -7.38 -5.27 13.88
C PHE A 63 -7.25 -5.06 15.40
N PRO A 64 -8.19 -4.35 16.05
CA PRO A 64 -8.20 -4.19 17.50
C PRO A 64 -8.69 -5.49 18.16
N GLY A 65 -7.78 -6.43 18.39
CA GLY A 65 -8.13 -7.72 19.00
C GLY A 65 -7.02 -8.75 19.12
N GLY A 66 -5.80 -8.43 18.70
CA GLY A 66 -4.65 -9.33 18.83
C GLY A 66 -4.43 -10.26 17.63
N ALA A 67 -5.17 -10.08 16.55
CA ALA A 67 -4.76 -10.52 15.21
C ALA A 67 -3.78 -9.48 14.66
N PRO A 68 -2.45 -9.76 14.54
CA PRO A 68 -1.49 -8.76 14.11
C PRO A 68 -1.88 -8.00 12.82
N LEU A 69 -2.53 -8.63 11.83
CA LEU A 69 -2.99 -8.06 10.55
C LEU A 69 -4.13 -8.88 9.89
N GLU A 70 -5.22 -8.21 9.51
CA GLU A 70 -6.33 -8.74 8.70
C GLU A 70 -6.10 -8.41 7.23
N PHE A 71 -6.45 -9.30 6.30
CA PHE A 71 -6.36 -9.00 4.87
C PHE A 71 -7.66 -9.36 4.16
N ALA A 72 -8.23 -8.44 3.39
CA ALA A 72 -9.50 -8.64 2.68
C ALA A 72 -10.71 -9.01 3.57
N GLY A 73 -10.72 -8.68 4.86
CA GLY A 73 -11.80 -9.07 5.78
C GLY A 73 -11.55 -10.39 6.51
N GLU A 74 -10.37 -10.99 6.33
CA GLU A 74 -10.03 -12.31 6.87
C GLU A 74 -8.96 -12.19 7.96
N GLY A 75 -9.30 -12.61 9.17
CA GLY A 75 -8.37 -12.66 10.30
C GLY A 75 -7.42 -13.84 10.15
N PHE A 76 -6.15 -13.60 9.81
CA PHE A 76 -5.18 -14.67 9.54
C PHE A 76 -4.33 -15.04 10.76
N TYR A 77 -4.95 -15.50 11.85
CA TYR A 77 -4.22 -16.02 13.02
C TYR A 77 -4.79 -17.36 13.49
N ASP A 78 -4.62 -18.38 12.67
CA ASP A 78 -4.70 -19.78 13.10
C ASP A 78 -3.28 -20.36 13.23
N ALA A 79 -3.11 -21.48 13.92
CA ALA A 79 -1.81 -22.14 14.05
C ALA A 79 -1.17 -22.55 12.70
N ARG A 80 -1.94 -22.50 11.59
CA ARG A 80 -1.47 -22.79 10.24
C ARG A 80 -0.92 -21.53 9.55
N SER A 81 -1.42 -20.34 9.89
CA SER A 81 -0.92 -19.07 9.37
C SER A 81 0.46 -18.76 9.90
N GLU A 82 0.77 -19.09 11.16
CA GLU A 82 2.09 -18.88 11.78
C GLU A 82 3.26 -19.33 10.88
N LYS A 83 3.09 -20.43 10.14
CA LYS A 83 4.13 -21.00 9.26
C LYS A 83 4.47 -20.14 8.02
N TRP A 84 3.50 -19.44 7.42
CA TRP A 84 3.73 -18.62 6.21
C TRP A 84 3.61 -17.11 6.47
N ALA A 85 2.92 -16.72 7.56
CA ALA A 85 2.64 -15.35 7.97
C ALA A 85 3.85 -14.67 8.65
N THR A 86 4.68 -15.44 9.37
CA THR A 86 5.76 -14.90 10.22
C THR A 86 6.79 -14.03 9.50
N PRO A 87 7.35 -14.39 8.33
CA PRO A 87 8.24 -13.49 7.60
C PRO A 87 7.50 -12.45 6.74
N LEU A 88 6.31 -12.80 6.25
CA LEU A 88 5.55 -11.97 5.30
C LEU A 88 5.06 -10.67 5.95
N PHE A 89 4.53 -10.79 7.17
CA PHE A 89 3.89 -9.68 7.87
C PHE A 89 4.82 -8.88 8.79
N ALA A 90 6.08 -9.32 8.95
CA ALA A 90 7.05 -8.62 9.80
C ALA A 90 7.32 -7.18 9.35
N SER A 91 7.12 -6.89 8.06
CA SER A 91 7.33 -5.56 7.46
C SER A 91 6.05 -4.92 6.93
N ALA A 92 4.90 -5.58 7.09
CA ALA A 92 3.64 -5.11 6.54
C ALA A 92 3.11 -3.92 7.35
N ILE A 93 2.57 -2.94 6.65
CA ILE A 93 1.97 -1.74 7.24
C ILE A 93 0.47 -1.77 6.98
N SER A 94 -0.33 -1.28 7.93
CA SER A 94 -1.77 -1.07 7.71
C SER A 94 -2.02 -0.26 6.43
N GLY A 95 -2.87 -0.77 5.55
CA GLY A 95 -3.14 -0.22 4.22
C GLY A 95 -2.26 -0.77 3.10
N ASP A 96 -1.30 -1.67 3.38
CA ASP A 96 -0.51 -2.32 2.35
C ASP A 96 -1.39 -3.21 1.46
N THR A 97 -1.25 -3.09 0.14
CA THR A 97 -1.83 -4.03 -0.84
C THR A 97 -0.91 -5.22 -1.06
N LEU A 98 -1.39 -6.26 -1.76
CA LEU A 98 -0.52 -7.39 -2.18
C LEU A 98 0.74 -6.91 -2.91
N LEU A 99 0.64 -5.86 -3.72
CA LEU A 99 1.78 -5.30 -4.41
C LEU A 99 2.78 -4.63 -3.45
N HIS A 100 2.33 -3.95 -2.39
CA HIS A 100 3.24 -3.45 -1.35
C HIS A 100 4.02 -4.59 -0.71
N LEU A 101 3.33 -5.69 -0.35
CA LEU A 101 3.95 -6.85 0.29
C LEU A 101 4.99 -7.53 -0.62
N ALA A 102 4.71 -7.65 -1.92
CA ALA A 102 5.66 -8.19 -2.89
C ALA A 102 6.93 -7.32 -3.00
N LEU A 103 6.75 -5.99 -3.02
CA LEU A 103 7.86 -5.04 -3.12
C LEU A 103 8.74 -5.03 -1.86
N ARG A 104 8.13 -5.09 -0.67
CA ARG A 104 8.86 -5.18 0.62
C ARG A 104 9.68 -6.46 0.75
N GLN A 105 9.20 -7.56 0.20
CA GLN A 105 9.93 -8.84 0.17
C GLN A 105 10.96 -8.93 -0.95
N HIS A 106 11.06 -7.88 -1.78
CA HIS A 106 11.94 -7.83 -2.93
C HIS A 106 11.67 -8.95 -3.96
N ASP A 107 10.40 -9.27 -4.20
CA ASP A 107 9.96 -10.29 -5.17
C ASP A 107 9.42 -9.65 -6.47
N PRO A 108 10.26 -9.46 -7.50
CA PRO A 108 9.86 -8.87 -8.77
C PRO A 108 8.93 -9.77 -9.59
N THR A 109 9.03 -11.09 -9.43
CA THR A 109 8.23 -12.08 -10.14
C THR A 109 6.78 -12.05 -9.71
N CYS A 110 6.51 -12.07 -8.41
CA CYS A 110 5.15 -11.92 -7.88
C CYS A 110 4.62 -10.50 -8.12
N ALA A 111 5.46 -9.46 -7.98
CA ALA A 111 5.06 -8.09 -8.28
C ALA A 111 4.62 -7.93 -9.75
N ARG A 112 5.29 -8.61 -10.69
CA ARG A 112 4.89 -8.61 -12.10
C ARG A 112 3.52 -9.23 -12.31
N VAL A 113 3.26 -10.40 -11.73
CA VAL A 113 1.95 -11.06 -11.82
C VAL A 113 0.86 -10.17 -11.24
N LEU A 114 1.09 -9.53 -10.10
CA LEU A 114 0.11 -8.63 -9.48
C LEU A 114 -0.22 -7.45 -10.39
N VAL A 115 0.78 -6.86 -11.04
CA VAL A 115 0.57 -5.78 -12.03
C VAL A 115 -0.20 -6.28 -13.24
N ASP A 116 0.15 -7.45 -13.78
CA ASP A 116 -0.55 -8.07 -14.90
C ASP A 116 -2.02 -8.39 -14.54
N CYS A 117 -2.28 -8.74 -13.27
CA CYS A 117 -3.62 -8.97 -12.71
C CYS A 117 -4.40 -7.67 -12.38
N GLY A 118 -3.83 -6.48 -12.64
CA GLY A 118 -4.52 -5.21 -12.44
C GLY A 118 -4.40 -4.62 -11.03
N ALA A 119 -3.32 -4.93 -10.30
CA ALA A 119 -3.02 -4.28 -9.04
C ALA A 119 -2.89 -2.75 -9.19
N ARG A 120 -3.51 -2.02 -8.28
CA ARG A 120 -3.46 -0.57 -8.21
C ARG A 120 -2.07 -0.09 -7.81
N LEU A 121 -1.56 0.81 -8.62
CA LEU A 121 -0.24 1.44 -8.49
C LEU A 121 -0.28 2.73 -7.64
N ASP A 122 -1.47 3.27 -7.43
CA ASP A 122 -1.74 4.56 -6.79
C ASP A 122 -2.25 4.43 -5.34
N ALA A 123 -2.52 3.22 -4.87
CA ALA A 123 -3.03 2.98 -3.51
C ALA A 123 -1.98 3.38 -2.47
N SER A 124 -2.36 4.19 -1.49
CA SER A 124 -1.45 4.61 -0.41
C SER A 124 -1.74 3.87 0.89
N ASN A 125 -0.70 3.37 1.54
CA ASN A 125 -0.80 2.79 2.88
C ASN A 125 -0.83 3.87 3.99
N SER A 126 -0.89 3.45 5.25
CA SER A 126 -0.88 4.37 6.41
C SER A 126 0.42 5.17 6.55
N ALA A 127 1.53 4.69 5.98
CA ALA A 127 2.79 5.41 5.88
C ALA A 127 2.84 6.42 4.71
N LYS A 128 1.74 6.56 3.94
CA LYS A 128 1.65 7.38 2.71
C LYS A 128 2.58 6.89 1.60
N GLU A 129 3.03 5.65 1.67
CA GLU A 129 3.77 5.00 0.60
C GLU A 129 2.78 4.44 -0.41
N THR A 130 3.15 4.49 -1.69
CA THR A 130 2.41 3.88 -2.78
C THR A 130 3.29 2.80 -3.42
N PRO A 131 2.73 1.81 -4.15
CA PRO A 131 3.55 0.84 -4.86
C PRO A 131 4.49 1.52 -5.85
N LEU A 132 4.05 2.60 -6.49
CA LEU A 132 4.90 3.42 -7.36
C LEU A 132 6.02 4.12 -6.61
N SER A 133 5.80 4.62 -5.39
CA SER A 133 6.88 5.23 -4.61
C SER A 133 7.93 4.20 -4.23
N LEU A 134 7.53 3.00 -3.81
CA LEU A 134 8.45 1.90 -3.51
C LEU A 134 9.24 1.46 -4.75
N LEU A 135 8.58 1.33 -5.90
CA LEU A 135 9.24 1.02 -7.18
C LEU A 135 10.19 2.13 -7.63
N TRP A 136 9.81 3.39 -7.40
CA TRP A 136 10.65 4.55 -7.67
C TRP A 136 11.91 4.53 -6.80
N ASP A 137 11.77 4.19 -5.51
CA ASP A 137 12.90 4.04 -4.60
C ASP A 137 13.82 2.91 -5.05
N VAL A 138 13.29 1.79 -5.55
CA VAL A 138 14.08 0.70 -6.16
C VAL A 138 14.78 1.18 -7.44
N GLN A 139 14.14 2.01 -8.27
CA GLN A 139 14.73 2.56 -9.48
C GLN A 139 15.87 3.55 -9.16
N MET A 140 15.69 4.39 -8.14
CA MET A 140 16.65 5.40 -7.69
C MET A 140 17.75 4.82 -6.80
N ALA A 141 17.53 3.67 -6.18
CA ALA A 141 18.55 2.95 -5.45
C ALA A 141 19.77 2.66 -6.34
N SER A 142 20.94 2.58 -5.70
CA SER A 142 22.23 2.39 -6.37
C SER A 142 22.13 1.28 -7.42
N ILE A 143 22.68 1.54 -8.60
CA ILE A 143 22.63 0.69 -9.80
C ILE A 143 23.17 -0.74 -9.54
N VAL A 144 23.88 -0.93 -8.43
CA VAL A 144 24.53 -2.18 -8.00
C VAL A 144 23.68 -3.00 -7.00
N ALA A 145 22.49 -2.53 -6.62
CA ALA A 145 21.61 -3.36 -5.80
C ALA A 145 21.16 -4.59 -6.60
N PRO A 146 21.38 -5.84 -6.12
CA PRO A 146 21.01 -7.06 -6.84
C PRO A 146 19.51 -7.08 -7.22
N HIS A 147 18.70 -6.36 -6.45
CA HIS A 147 17.27 -6.20 -6.70
C HIS A 147 16.98 -5.39 -7.97
N LYS A 148 17.70 -4.30 -8.30
CA LYS A 148 17.37 -3.46 -9.46
C LYS A 148 17.43 -4.22 -10.79
N VAL A 149 18.42 -5.12 -10.94
CA VAL A 149 18.55 -5.99 -12.11
C VAL A 149 17.35 -6.93 -12.20
N ALA A 150 16.94 -7.52 -11.07
CA ALA A 150 15.79 -8.42 -11.01
C ALA A 150 14.45 -7.71 -11.29
N TYR A 151 14.37 -6.41 -10.97
CA TYR A 151 13.23 -5.55 -11.29
C TYR A 151 13.26 -4.97 -12.71
N GLY A 152 14.28 -5.26 -13.53
CA GLY A 152 14.48 -4.65 -14.85
C GLY A 152 13.26 -4.76 -15.77
N ASP A 153 12.69 -5.97 -15.89
CA ASP A 153 11.53 -6.21 -16.75
C ASP A 153 10.27 -5.48 -16.25
N LEU A 154 10.06 -5.48 -14.93
CA LEU A 154 8.93 -4.79 -14.29
C LEU A 154 9.05 -3.29 -14.45
N LEU A 155 10.23 -2.72 -14.18
CA LEU A 155 10.50 -1.30 -14.35
C LEU A 155 10.40 -0.87 -15.82
N GLY A 156 10.83 -1.72 -16.76
CA GLY A 156 10.63 -1.48 -18.19
C GLY A 156 9.16 -1.39 -18.58
N HIS A 157 8.33 -2.31 -18.06
CA HIS A 157 6.89 -2.29 -18.31
C HIS A 157 6.18 -1.09 -17.66
N LEU A 158 6.62 -0.69 -16.46
CA LEU A 158 6.05 0.42 -15.70
C LEU A 158 6.74 1.77 -15.98
N ALA A 159 7.72 1.82 -16.88
CA ALA A 159 8.45 3.04 -17.22
C ALA A 159 7.54 4.25 -17.52
N PRO A 160 6.47 4.14 -18.35
CA PRO A 160 5.57 5.28 -18.58
C PRO A 160 4.78 5.68 -17.33
N ALA A 161 4.42 4.74 -16.45
CA ALA A 161 3.74 5.04 -15.19
C ALA A 161 4.68 5.75 -14.20
N LEU A 162 5.93 5.29 -14.09
CA LEU A 162 6.96 5.89 -13.25
C LEU A 162 7.34 7.30 -13.75
N GLN A 163 7.41 7.50 -15.07
CA GLN A 163 7.65 8.83 -15.64
C GLN A 163 6.50 9.80 -15.32
N ARG A 164 5.24 9.36 -15.41
CA ARG A 164 4.08 10.18 -15.01
C ARG A 164 4.11 10.52 -13.52
N TYR A 165 4.46 9.54 -12.69
CA TYR A 165 4.62 9.73 -11.25
C TYR A 165 5.70 10.77 -10.92
N GLN A 166 6.88 10.66 -11.54
CA GLN A 166 7.97 11.62 -11.37
C GLN A 166 7.60 13.02 -11.86
N ALA A 167 6.98 13.13 -13.05
CA ALA A 167 6.55 14.41 -13.58
C ALA A 167 5.48 15.09 -12.68
N ALA A 168 4.52 14.31 -12.17
CA ALA A 168 3.50 14.81 -11.25
C ALA A 168 4.12 15.30 -9.93
N ASN A 169 5.05 14.53 -9.36
CA ASN A 169 5.76 14.93 -8.15
C ASN A 169 6.64 16.16 -8.36
N HIS A 170 7.35 16.24 -9.49
CA HIS A 170 8.15 17.41 -9.84
C HIS A 170 7.28 18.67 -9.98
N ALA A 171 6.16 18.58 -10.72
CA ALA A 171 5.23 19.69 -10.87
C ALA A 171 4.65 20.14 -9.54
N ARG A 172 4.19 19.19 -8.72
CA ARG A 172 3.66 19.47 -7.38
C ARG A 172 4.70 20.14 -6.48
N ALA A 173 5.92 19.59 -6.43
CA ALA A 173 7.00 20.17 -5.64
C ALA A 173 7.33 21.59 -6.09
N ARG A 174 7.35 21.85 -7.41
CA ARG A 174 7.56 23.18 -7.98
C ARG A 174 6.50 24.17 -7.55
N ASP A 175 5.23 23.84 -7.76
CA ASP A 175 4.11 24.73 -7.45
C ASP A 175 4.05 25.06 -5.95
N GLU A 176 4.24 24.05 -5.10
CA GLU A 176 4.25 24.22 -3.65
C GLU A 176 5.48 25.00 -3.15
N LEU A 177 6.66 24.81 -3.75
CA LEU A 177 7.86 25.60 -3.43
C LEU A 177 7.71 27.06 -3.85
N ILE A 178 7.18 27.33 -5.04
CA ILE A 178 6.90 28.69 -5.52
C ILE A 178 5.91 29.38 -4.59
N ALA A 179 4.81 28.71 -4.23
CA ALA A 179 3.82 29.26 -3.31
C ALA A 179 4.42 29.59 -1.93
N LEU A 180 5.28 28.71 -1.39
CA LEU A 180 5.94 28.92 -0.11
C LEU A 180 6.96 30.07 -0.18
N TYR A 181 7.85 30.07 -1.18
CA TYR A 181 8.86 31.12 -1.33
C TYR A 181 8.26 32.49 -1.65
N THR A 182 7.17 32.55 -2.40
CA THR A 182 6.45 33.83 -2.63
C THR A 182 6.02 34.48 -1.32
N ARG A 183 5.66 33.68 -0.30
CA ARG A 183 5.21 34.18 1.00
C ARG A 183 6.34 34.48 1.97
N VAL A 184 7.39 33.65 1.99
CA VAL A 184 8.39 33.65 3.08
C VAL A 184 9.80 34.06 2.63
N ALA A 185 10.16 33.84 1.35
CA ALA A 185 11.50 34.10 0.84
C ALA A 185 11.50 34.32 -0.70
N PRO A 186 10.98 35.46 -1.20
CA PRO A 186 10.80 35.70 -2.64
C PRO A 186 12.14 35.77 -3.39
N ASP A 187 13.24 36.06 -2.70
CA ASP A 187 14.61 36.02 -3.21
C ASP A 187 15.05 34.64 -3.71
N ARG A 188 14.38 33.56 -3.25
CA ARG A 188 14.68 32.18 -3.64
C ARG A 188 13.89 31.69 -4.85
N LEU A 189 12.88 32.43 -5.32
CA LEU A 189 12.06 32.03 -6.47
C LEU A 189 12.86 31.69 -7.73
N PRO A 190 13.88 32.47 -8.14
CA PRO A 190 14.67 32.15 -9.33
C PRO A 190 15.49 30.86 -9.20
N LYS A 191 15.70 30.37 -7.97
CA LYS A 191 16.51 29.18 -7.68
C LYS A 191 15.69 27.90 -7.66
N VAL A 192 14.35 27.97 -7.62
CA VAL A 192 13.48 26.79 -7.52
C VAL A 192 13.77 25.77 -8.62
N ASP A 193 13.84 26.21 -9.87
CA ASP A 193 14.08 25.32 -11.01
C ASP A 193 15.50 24.72 -11.02
N ALA A 194 16.47 25.39 -10.41
CA ALA A 194 17.81 24.83 -10.23
C ALA A 194 17.82 23.78 -9.09
N GLN A 195 17.16 24.08 -7.97
CA GLN A 195 17.04 23.17 -6.84
C GLN A 195 16.29 21.89 -7.22
N LEU A 196 15.20 21.98 -7.98
CA LEU A 196 14.47 20.79 -8.44
C LEU A 196 15.32 19.90 -9.35
N ARG A 197 16.19 20.48 -10.18
CA ARG A 197 17.14 19.72 -11.01
C ARG A 197 18.19 19.01 -10.15
N GLU A 198 18.72 19.67 -9.11
CA GLU A 198 19.68 19.05 -8.19
C GLU A 198 19.06 17.92 -7.35
N PHE A 199 17.77 18.05 -7.03
CA PHE A 199 17.00 17.08 -6.25
C PHE A 199 16.17 16.15 -7.13
N PHE A 200 16.59 15.89 -8.37
CA PHE A 200 15.89 14.97 -9.27
C PHE A 200 15.62 13.61 -8.61
N GLY A 201 14.36 13.18 -8.61
CA GLY A 201 13.88 11.96 -7.96
C GLY A 201 13.72 12.05 -6.44
N ARG A 202 14.04 13.20 -5.82
CA ARG A 202 13.92 13.51 -4.39
C ARG A 202 13.26 14.87 -4.15
N GLU A 203 12.41 15.31 -5.08
CA GLU A 203 11.77 16.62 -5.06
C GLU A 203 10.80 16.77 -3.87
N MET A 204 10.07 15.69 -3.54
CA MET A 204 9.17 15.67 -2.38
C MET A 204 9.92 15.72 -1.03
N GLU A 205 11.14 15.20 -0.98
CA GLU A 205 12.03 15.32 0.18
C GLU A 205 12.48 16.78 0.37
N LEU A 206 12.91 17.43 -0.72
CA LEU A 206 13.27 18.85 -0.72
C LEU A 206 12.10 19.69 -0.21
N LEU A 207 10.91 19.49 -0.77
CA LEU A 207 9.70 20.21 -0.36
C LEU A 207 9.39 20.02 1.12
N ARG A 208 9.47 18.80 1.65
CA ARG A 208 9.23 18.53 3.08
C ARG A 208 10.25 19.24 3.97
N ARG A 209 11.54 19.24 3.59
CA ARG A 209 12.60 19.96 4.32
C ARG A 209 12.40 21.46 4.29
N VAL A 210 12.03 22.01 3.13
CA VAL A 210 11.74 23.44 2.99
C VAL A 210 10.53 23.81 3.84
N ARG A 211 9.44 23.02 3.81
CA ARG A 211 8.29 23.23 4.69
C ARG A 211 8.69 23.26 6.15
N ALA A 212 9.34 22.20 6.63
CA ALA A 212 9.79 22.10 8.01
C ALA A 212 10.63 23.32 8.45
N LYS A 213 11.47 23.86 7.56
CA LYS A 213 12.28 25.04 7.83
C LYS A 213 11.47 26.33 7.99
N TYR A 214 10.36 26.49 7.25
CA TYR A 214 9.60 27.74 7.20
C TYR A 214 8.22 27.67 7.89
N THR A 215 7.82 26.52 8.43
CA THR A 215 6.65 26.35 9.31
C THR A 215 7.02 26.09 10.77
N ALA A 216 8.32 26.06 11.10
CA ALA A 216 8.80 25.90 12.48
C ALA A 216 8.96 27.24 13.24
N ASP A 217 8.56 28.36 12.62
CA ASP A 217 8.51 29.69 13.22
C ASP A 217 7.05 30.21 13.26
#